data_AF-A0A5C7GKS7-F1
#
_entry.id   AF-A0A5C7GKS7-F1
#
_cell.length_a   1.000
_cell.length_b   1.000
_cell.length_c   1.000
_cell.angle_alpha   90.00
_cell.angle_beta   90.00
_cell.angle_gamma   90.00
#
_symmetry.space_group_name_H-M   'P 1'
#
loop_
_entity.id
_entity.type
_entity.pdbx_description
1 polymer ?
#
loop_
_entity_poly.entity_id
_entity_poly.type
_entity_poly.pdbx_seq_one_letter_code
_entity_poly.pdbx_strand_id
1 'polypeptide(L)'
;MSNYFKHKMRGKSPGEIIGMIIFGGIFITGLAILFGFIIMWLWNWLMPMIFGLTTLTFWEAAGIFILAKILIGGCNFGGDSSSKKSKSKCKKEGKGDFSKWKHYDDFWKEEGNQAYQAYIERLTTKAEDND
;
A
#
# COMPACT_ATOMS: atom_id res chain seq x y z
N MET A 1 7.04 46.86 -20.74
CA MET A 1 6.82 45.40 -20.60
C MET A 1 7.55 44.91 -19.36
N SER A 2 6.90 45.05 -18.20
CA SER A 2 7.50 44.82 -16.88
C SER A 2 6.99 43.52 -16.26
N ASN A 3 7.92 42.59 -16.05
CA ASN A 3 7.98 41.52 -15.04
C ASN A 3 6.69 41.23 -14.22
N TYR A 4 5.86 40.29 -14.70
CA TYR A 4 4.68 39.76 -13.98
C TYR A 4 4.87 38.36 -13.36
N PHE A 5 6.08 37.78 -13.40
CA PHE A 5 6.33 36.43 -12.88
C PHE A 5 6.92 36.43 -11.46
N LYS A 6 6.26 37.11 -10.51
CA LYS A 6 6.54 36.88 -9.09
C LYS A 6 5.66 35.76 -8.57
N HIS A 7 6.12 34.54 -8.85
CA HIS A 7 5.51 33.30 -8.39
C HIS A 7 5.35 33.34 -6.86
N LYS A 8 4.11 33.31 -6.39
CA LYS A 8 3.73 33.24 -4.97
C LYS A 8 4.15 31.88 -4.43
N MET A 9 5.40 31.75 -4.00
CA MET A 9 5.87 30.61 -3.20
C MET A 9 5.07 30.64 -1.90
N ARG A 10 4.08 29.76 -1.83
CA ARG A 10 3.28 29.50 -0.63
C ARG A 10 4.19 28.75 0.35
N GLY A 11 5.11 29.50 0.96
CA GLY A 11 5.97 29.03 2.03
C GLY A 11 5.10 28.75 3.25
N LYS A 12 4.69 27.49 3.43
CA LYS A 12 4.21 27.04 4.73
C LYS A 12 5.33 27.31 5.74
N SER A 13 4.97 27.93 6.86
CA SER A 13 5.95 28.31 7.88
C SER A 13 6.67 27.05 8.38
N PRO A 14 8.00 27.10 8.65
CA PRO A 14 8.72 25.99 9.29
C PRO A 14 8.00 25.46 10.54
N GLY A 15 7.30 26.34 11.28
CA GLY A 15 6.51 25.96 12.45
C GLY A 15 5.31 25.07 12.15
N GLU A 16 4.64 25.24 11.00
CA GLU A 16 3.52 24.35 10.61
C GLU A 16 4.02 22.95 10.26
N ILE A 17 5.18 22.85 9.60
CA ILE A 17 5.79 21.57 9.23
C ILE A 17 6.21 20.81 10.49
N ILE A 18 6.84 21.50 11.44
CA ILE A 18 7.21 20.94 12.74
C ILE A 18 5.97 20.47 13.50
N GLY A 19 4.90 21.27 13.50
CA GLY A 19 3.61 20.89 14.09
C GLY A 19 3.03 19.62 13.46
N MET A 20 3.03 19.51 12.13
CA MET A 20 2.54 18.31 11.41
C MET A 20 3.39 17.07 11.70
N ILE A 21 4.72 17.21 11.81
CA ILE A 21 5.62 16.08 12.15
C ILE A 21 5.35 15.59 13.57
N ILE A 22 5.23 16.50 14.54
CA ILE A 22 4.95 16.14 15.93
C ILE A 22 3.57 15.47 16.04
N PHE A 23 2.55 16.05 15.41
CA PHE A 23 1.20 15.48 15.39
C PHE A 23 1.18 14.10 14.73
N GLY A 24 1.86 13.95 13.58
CA GLY A 24 1.98 12.67 12.89
C GLY A 24 2.69 11.62 13.75
N GLY A 25 3.79 11.98 14.42
CA GLY A 25 4.52 11.09 15.32
C GLY A 25 3.67 10.62 16.51
N ILE A 26 2.93 11.52 17.14
CA ILE A 26 2.01 11.19 18.24
C ILE A 26 0.89 10.27 17.75
N PHE A 27 0.29 10.57 16.60
CA PHE A 27 -0.77 9.75 16.04
C PHE A 27 -0.31 8.33 15.71
N ILE A 28 0.86 8.19 15.06
CA ILE A 28 1.45 6.89 14.74
C ILE A 28 1.78 6.11 16.02
N THR A 29 2.35 6.79 17.02
CA THR A 29 2.70 6.16 18.30
C THR A 29 1.44 5.68 19.03
N GLY A 30 0.37 6.49 19.04
CA GLY A 30 -0.91 6.13 19.63
C GLY A 30 -1.54 4.91 18.95
N LEU A 31 -1.52 4.87 17.61
CA LEU A 31 -1.97 3.71 16.86
C LEU A 31 -1.14 2.46 17.14
N ALA A 32 0.19 2.58 17.25
CA ALA A 32 1.07 1.45 17.57
C ALA A 32 0.74 0.85 18.95
N ILE A 33 0.49 1.69 19.95
CA ILE A 33 0.10 1.24 21.29
C ILE A 33 -1.26 0.57 21.26
N LEU A 34 -2.24 1.18 20.58
CA LEU A 34 -3.58 0.60 20.45
C LEU A 34 -3.53 -0.77 19.78
N PHE A 35 -2.77 -0.90 18.70
CA PHE A 35 -2.61 -2.17 17.98
C PHE A 35 -1.90 -3.22 18.84
N GLY A 36 -0.84 -2.83 19.56
CA GLY A 36 -0.16 -3.71 20.51
C GLY A 36 -1.09 -4.22 21.62
N PHE A 37 -1.99 -3.37 22.13
CA PHE A 37 -2.96 -3.75 23.14
C PHE A 37 -4.00 -4.75 22.61
N ILE A 38 -4.51 -4.54 21.38
CA ILE A 38 -5.43 -5.47 20.71
C ILE A 38 -4.79 -6.84 20.53
N ILE A 39 -3.53 -6.87 20.06
CA ILE A 39 -2.79 -8.13 19.87
C ILE A 39 -2.62 -8.86 21.20
N MET A 40 -2.19 -8.14 22.25
CA MET A 40 -2.02 -8.72 23.59
C MET A 40 -3.34 -9.31 24.11
N TRP A 41 -4.44 -8.57 24.00
CA TRP A 41 -5.74 -9.01 24.48
C TRP A 41 -6.27 -10.23 23.70
N LEU A 42 -6.19 -10.18 22.37
CA LEU A 42 -6.63 -11.27 21.51
C LEU A 42 -5.79 -12.54 21.74
N TRP A 43 -4.46 -12.38 21.86
CA TRP A 43 -3.57 -13.50 22.10
C TRP A 43 -3.84 -14.15 23.44
N ASN A 44 -3.94 -13.36 24.51
CA ASN A 44 -4.16 -13.88 25.87
C ASN A 44 -5.50 -14.57 26.02
N TRP A 45 -6.50 -14.22 25.20
CA TRP A 45 -7.78 -14.91 25.21
C TRP A 45 -7.78 -16.19 24.39
N LEU A 46 -7.11 -16.21 23.23
CA LEU A 46 -7.23 -17.29 22.26
C LEU A 46 -6.15 -18.38 22.41
N MET A 47 -4.87 -17.98 22.48
CA MET A 47 -3.74 -18.92 22.39
C MET A 47 -3.58 -19.79 23.65
N PRO A 48 -3.67 -19.25 24.88
CA PRO A 48 -3.67 -20.07 26.09
C PRO A 48 -4.86 -21.02 26.16
N MET A 49 -6.04 -20.57 25.72
CA MET A 49 -7.27 -21.37 25.80
C MET A 49 -7.28 -22.54 24.81
N ILE A 50 -6.80 -22.33 23.58
CA ILE A 50 -6.84 -23.36 22.52
C ILE A 50 -5.60 -24.27 22.55
N PHE A 51 -4.42 -23.70 22.83
CA PHE A 51 -3.14 -24.40 22.69
C PHE A 51 -2.38 -24.59 24.01
N GLY A 52 -2.88 -24.07 25.13
CA GLY A 52 -2.19 -24.16 26.43
C GLY A 52 -0.87 -23.36 26.49
N LEU A 53 -0.71 -22.37 25.61
CA LEU A 53 0.49 -21.53 25.54
C LEU A 53 0.51 -20.45 26.63
N THR A 54 1.69 -19.85 26.86
CA THR A 54 1.86 -18.77 27.83
C THR A 54 1.16 -17.49 27.39
N THR A 55 0.70 -16.70 28.37
CA THR A 55 0.19 -15.34 28.13
C THR A 55 1.33 -14.42 27.70
N LEU A 56 1.05 -13.47 26.80
CA LEU A 56 1.99 -12.43 26.40
C LEU A 56 1.78 -11.17 27.21
N THR A 57 2.89 -10.53 27.58
CA THR A 57 2.93 -9.14 28.04
C THR A 57 2.92 -8.17 26.84
N PHE A 58 2.66 -6.88 27.09
CA PHE A 58 2.64 -5.86 26.04
C PHE A 58 3.94 -5.83 25.21
N TRP A 59 5.10 -5.93 25.88
CA TRP A 59 6.41 -5.95 25.22
C TRP A 59 6.62 -7.19 24.35
N GLU A 60 6.14 -8.36 24.77
CA GLU A 60 6.23 -9.59 23.98
C GLU A 60 5.29 -9.56 22.78
N ALA A 61 4.05 -9.09 22.97
CA ALA A 61 3.10 -8.91 21.88
C ALA A 61 3.63 -7.93 20.82
N ALA A 62 4.22 -6.80 21.25
CA ALA A 62 4.87 -5.85 20.35
C ALA A 62 6.10 -6.47 19.65
N GLY A 63 6.93 -7.24 20.37
CA GLY A 63 8.09 -7.94 19.81
C GLY A 63 7.70 -8.96 18.74
N ILE A 64 6.71 -9.81 19.01
CA ILE A 64 6.18 -10.81 18.06
C ILE A 64 5.57 -10.11 16.85
N PHE A 65 4.83 -9.01 17.05
CA PHE A 65 4.29 -8.23 15.94
C PHE A 65 5.38 -7.65 15.03
N ILE A 66 6.44 -7.09 15.62
CA ILE A 66 7.59 -6.56 14.87
C ILE A 66 8.30 -7.69 14.12
N LEU A 67 8.56 -8.82 14.78
CA LEU A 67 9.16 -10.00 14.15
C LEU A 67 8.30 -10.52 12.99
N ALA A 68 7.00 -10.68 13.20
CA ALA A 68 6.06 -11.05 12.16
C ALA A 68 6.06 -10.04 11.02
N LYS A 69 6.18 -8.74 11.30
CA LYS A 69 6.25 -7.71 10.28
C LYS A 69 7.57 -7.68 9.52
N ILE A 70 8.67 -8.08 10.15
CA ILE A 70 9.96 -8.28 9.46
C ILE A 70 9.87 -9.50 8.54
N LEU A 71 9.34 -10.62 9.04
CA LEU A 71 9.22 -11.88 8.29
C LEU A 71 8.20 -11.80 7.13
N ILE A 72 7.03 -11.22 7.38
CA ILE A 72 5.91 -11.15 6.43
C ILE A 72 5.94 -9.83 5.63
N GLY A 73 6.40 -8.73 6.24
CA GLY A 73 6.39 -7.39 5.66
C GLY A 73 7.70 -6.94 5.01
N GLY A 74 8.77 -7.74 5.06
CA GLY A 74 10.06 -7.42 4.44
C GLY A 74 10.03 -7.35 2.90
N CYS A 75 8.95 -7.77 2.24
CA CYS A 75 8.88 -7.86 0.79
C CYS A 75 8.00 -6.81 0.08
N ASN A 76 7.38 -5.83 0.76
CA ASN A 76 6.51 -4.88 0.06
C ASN A 76 6.52 -3.44 0.61
N PHE A 77 7.54 -2.68 0.23
CA PHE A 77 7.47 -1.21 0.23
C PHE A 77 7.87 -0.68 -1.16
N GLY A 78 7.05 -1.01 -2.16
CA GLY A 78 6.98 -0.29 -3.43
C GLY A 78 5.82 0.68 -3.38
N GLY A 79 6.02 1.81 -2.71
CA GLY A 79 5.11 2.94 -2.67
C GLY A 79 5.73 4.09 -3.45
N ASP A 80 5.17 4.35 -4.62
CA ASP A 80 5.52 5.40 -5.56
C ASP A 80 5.37 6.79 -4.89
N SER A 81 6.46 7.55 -4.83
CA SER A 81 6.38 9.00 -4.71
C SER A 81 7.45 9.63 -5.57
N SER A 82 7.00 10.15 -6.70
CA SER A 82 7.69 11.02 -7.63
C SER A 82 8.70 11.98 -6.98
N SER A 83 9.99 11.84 -7.29
CA SER A 83 10.81 12.94 -7.81
C SER A 83 12.23 12.50 -8.18
N LYS A 84 12.55 12.72 -9.46
CA LYS A 84 13.86 12.99 -10.09
C LYS A 84 15.09 12.15 -9.68
N LYS A 85 15.53 11.36 -10.67
CA LYS A 85 16.93 11.02 -11.04
C LYS A 85 17.95 10.82 -9.89
N SER A 86 18.40 9.59 -9.70
CA SER A 86 19.78 9.21 -10.06
C SER A 86 19.90 7.68 -10.16
N LYS A 87 20.70 7.22 -11.12
CA LYS A 87 20.95 5.81 -11.37
C LYS A 87 21.78 5.23 -10.21
N SER A 88 21.26 4.23 -9.50
CA SER A 88 22.10 3.23 -8.85
C SER A 88 21.62 1.83 -9.23
N LYS A 89 22.56 1.03 -9.74
CA LYS A 89 22.35 -0.36 -10.12
C LYS A 89 22.20 -1.18 -8.83
N CYS A 90 20.99 -1.44 -8.42
CA CYS A 90 20.70 -2.58 -7.53
C CYS A 90 19.94 -3.62 -8.36
N LYS A 91 20.66 -4.67 -8.78
CA LYS A 91 20.06 -5.87 -9.35
C LYS A 91 19.16 -6.50 -8.29
N LYS A 92 17.84 -6.41 -8.48
CA LYS A 92 16.86 -7.22 -7.74
C LYS A 92 16.42 -8.34 -8.66
N GLU A 93 17.20 -9.42 -8.62
CA GLU A 93 16.83 -10.72 -9.15
C GLU A 93 15.78 -11.28 -8.20
N GLY A 94 14.55 -11.47 -8.68
CA GLY A 94 13.42 -11.92 -7.86
C GLY A 94 12.10 -11.17 -8.04
N LYS A 95 11.94 -10.32 -9.06
CA LYS A 95 10.60 -9.92 -9.51
C LYS A 95 10.13 -10.93 -10.54
N GLY A 96 9.36 -11.93 -10.11
CA GLY A 96 8.55 -12.72 -11.05
C GLY A 96 7.80 -11.78 -11.99
N ASP A 97 7.83 -12.08 -13.28
CA ASP A 97 7.31 -11.41 -14.50
C ASP A 97 6.27 -10.25 -14.41
N PHE A 98 6.39 -9.33 -13.46
CA PHE A 98 5.59 -8.10 -13.38
C PHE A 98 5.89 -7.15 -14.55
N SER A 99 6.94 -7.43 -15.34
CA SER A 99 7.17 -6.74 -16.62
C SER A 99 6.09 -7.06 -17.66
N LYS A 100 5.49 -8.26 -17.64
CA LYS A 100 4.40 -8.63 -18.56
C LYS A 100 3.12 -7.84 -18.25
N TRP A 101 2.85 -7.62 -16.96
CA TRP A 101 1.70 -6.83 -16.49
C TRP A 101 1.76 -5.36 -16.92
N LYS A 102 2.96 -4.82 -17.13
CA LYS A 102 3.11 -3.44 -17.63
C LYS A 102 2.44 -3.24 -18.99
N HIS A 103 2.45 -4.26 -19.83
CA HIS A 103 1.82 -4.21 -21.16
C HIS A 103 0.35 -4.62 -21.16
N TYR A 104 -0.15 -5.20 -20.06
CA TYR A 104 -1.55 -5.60 -19.94
C TYR A 104 -2.49 -4.39 -19.90
N ASP A 105 -2.09 -3.33 -19.18
CA ASP A 105 -2.83 -2.08 -19.11
C ASP A 105 -2.89 -1.35 -20.46
N ASP A 106 -1.78 -1.34 -21.21
CA ASP A 106 -1.72 -0.72 -22.53
C ASP A 106 -2.58 -1.50 -23.53
N PHE A 107 -2.49 -2.83 -23.53
CA PHE A 107 -3.31 -3.71 -24.37
C PHE A 107 -4.82 -3.55 -24.11
N TRP A 108 -5.25 -3.51 -22.85
CA TRP A 108 -6.67 -3.33 -22.52
C TRP A 108 -7.22 -1.96 -22.92
N LYS A 109 -6.38 -0.92 -22.92
CA LYS A 109 -6.76 0.43 -23.36
C LYS A 109 -6.86 0.55 -24.87
N GLU A 110 -5.95 -0.10 -25.60
CA GLU A 110 -5.88 0.00 -27.06
C GLU A 110 -6.87 -0.95 -27.75
N GLU A 111 -6.93 -2.23 -27.34
CA GLU A 111 -7.73 -3.25 -28.04
C GLU A 111 -8.93 -3.77 -27.21
N GLY A 112 -8.89 -3.63 -25.89
CA GLY A 112 -9.84 -4.30 -24.99
C GLY A 112 -11.31 -3.91 -25.21
N ASN A 113 -11.59 -2.62 -25.46
CA ASN A 113 -12.97 -2.16 -25.63
C ASN A 113 -13.62 -2.73 -26.89
N GLN A 114 -12.87 -2.87 -28.00
CA GLN A 114 -13.42 -3.41 -29.24
C GLN A 114 -13.75 -4.90 -29.11
N ALA A 115 -12.84 -5.67 -28.50
CA ALA A 115 -13.06 -7.09 -28.22
C ALA A 115 -14.26 -7.33 -27.27
N TYR A 116 -14.43 -6.46 -26.28
CA TYR A 116 -15.56 -6.53 -25.35
C TYR A 116 -16.90 -6.24 -26.05
N GLN A 117 -16.96 -5.21 -26.89
CA GLN A 117 -18.19 -4.90 -27.63
C GLN A 117 -18.59 -6.03 -28.59
N ALA A 118 -17.63 -6.60 -29.33
CA ALA A 118 -17.88 -7.76 -30.19
C ALA A 118 -18.33 -9.01 -29.40
N TYR A 119 -17.92 -9.15 -28.15
CA TYR A 119 -18.39 -10.22 -27.26
C TYR A 119 -19.84 -10.02 -26.83
N ILE A 120 -20.22 -8.80 -26.44
CA ILE A 120 -21.61 -8.45 -26.09
C ILE A 120 -22.53 -8.65 -27.31
N GLU A 121 -22.09 -8.23 -28.49
CA GLU A 121 -22.83 -8.43 -29.74
C GLU A 121 -23.10 -9.92 -30.03
N ARG A 122 -22.12 -10.79 -29.80
CA ARG A 122 -22.32 -12.26 -29.92
C ARG A 122 -23.29 -12.82 -28.89
N LEU A 123 -23.34 -12.25 -27.69
CA LEU A 123 -24.31 -12.65 -26.66
C LEU A 123 -25.72 -12.20 -27.04
N THR A 124 -25.87 -10.99 -27.59
CA THR A 124 -27.18 -10.48 -28.03
C THR A 124 -27.69 -11.24 -29.24
N THR A 125 -26.86 -11.50 -30.25
CA THR A 125 -27.28 -12.30 -31.43
C THR A 125 -27.61 -13.73 -31.06
N LYS A 126 -26.85 -14.36 -30.14
CA LYS A 126 -27.23 -15.68 -29.61
C LYS A 126 -28.55 -15.66 -28.85
N ALA A 127 -28.92 -14.56 -28.19
CA ALA A 127 -30.20 -14.48 -27.50
C ALA A 127 -31.37 -14.32 -28.49
N GLU A 128 -31.16 -13.60 -29.59
CA GLU A 128 -32.17 -13.39 -30.65
C GLU A 128 -32.41 -14.62 -31.53
N ASP A 129 -31.40 -15.47 -31.77
CA ASP A 129 -31.55 -16.71 -32.56
C ASP A 129 -32.23 -17.87 -31.79
N ASN A 130 -32.46 -17.72 -30.48
CA ASN A 130 -33.05 -18.74 -29.61
C ASN A 130 -34.51 -18.42 -29.17
N ASP A 131 -35.14 -17.40 -29.78
CA ASP A 131 -36.55 -17.02 -29.64
C ASP A 131 -37.27 -17.19 -30.99
#